data_AF-A0A8I1S2X0-F1
#
_entry.id   AF-A0A8I1S2X0-F1
#
_cell.length_a   1.000
_cell.length_b   1.000
_cell.length_c   1.000
_cell.angle_alpha   90.00
_cell.angle_beta   90.00
_cell.angle_gamma   90.00
#
_symmetry.space_group_name_H-M   'P 1'
#
loop_
_entity.id
_entity.type
_entity.pdbx_description
1 polymer ?
#
loop_
_entity_poly.entity_id
_entity_poly.type
_entity_poly.pdbx_seq_one_letter_code
_entity_poly.pdbx_strand_id
1 'polypeptide(L)'
;MRGWSVLGIAALVVWVLAAIVIVHRLGGPATDWKKWVRTNNIPLIATSRVVQAPNGHAYQYISSPNIAWDRARAAAGRLSWRGRRGYLATIGDEKEFDFIIDHVFSHSYTDVTWLGGRQTAPGQWRWVTGPEGKADGGKGTLFWQGDEQGHAASGHFANWMESAFQHGGRWDIAKVCCVSLFSYGMPQFSTARGRGEADEGVSGYLVEYGD
;
A
#
# COMPACT_ATOMS: atom_id res chain seq x y z
N MET A 1 61.74 2.55 -5.86
CA MET A 1 60.49 1.78 -5.87
C MET A 1 59.33 2.75 -5.93
N ARG A 2 58.40 2.51 -6.88
CA ARG A 2 57.01 3.00 -7.01
C ARG A 2 56.71 4.48 -6.70
N GLY A 3 56.40 5.23 -7.76
CA GLY A 3 55.77 6.56 -7.66
C GLY A 3 54.25 6.49 -7.53
N TRP A 4 53.63 7.67 -7.37
CA TRP A 4 52.37 8.09 -7.98
C TRP A 4 52.22 9.62 -7.91
N SER A 5 51.86 10.20 -9.05
CA SER A 5 51.49 11.59 -9.35
C SER A 5 50.07 11.90 -8.83
N VAL A 6 49.83 12.96 -8.04
CA VAL A 6 49.58 14.38 -8.41
C VAL A 6 48.16 14.67 -8.97
N LEU A 7 47.37 15.33 -8.10
CA LEU A 7 46.38 16.41 -8.29
C LEU A 7 44.97 16.18 -8.86
N GLY A 8 44.00 16.82 -8.17
CA GLY A 8 42.64 17.10 -8.64
C GLY A 8 41.78 17.83 -7.59
N ILE A 9 42.02 19.14 -7.43
CA ILE A 9 41.28 20.15 -6.62
C ILE A 9 39.87 20.35 -7.22
N ALA A 10 38.72 20.47 -6.53
CA ALA A 10 38.14 21.65 -5.85
C ALA A 10 36.68 21.28 -5.42
N ALA A 11 36.25 21.38 -4.16
CA ALA A 11 35.59 22.51 -3.50
C ALA A 11 34.10 22.79 -3.86
N LEU A 12 33.18 22.54 -2.91
CA LEU A 12 32.15 23.47 -2.35
C LEU A 12 31.15 22.71 -1.44
N VAL A 13 31.33 22.77 -0.11
CA VAL A 13 30.48 23.51 0.88
C VAL A 13 29.16 22.79 1.20
N VAL A 14 29.10 21.95 2.25
CA VAL A 14 28.81 22.25 3.68
C VAL A 14 27.30 22.40 3.99
N TRP A 15 26.90 21.83 5.14
CA TRP A 15 25.56 21.56 5.70
C TRP A 15 24.99 20.21 5.22
N VAL A 16 25.11 19.11 5.97
CA VAL A 16 24.60 18.91 7.33
C VAL A 16 25.50 17.93 8.10
N LEU A 17 26.32 18.46 9.00
CA LEU A 17 26.81 17.74 10.19
C LEU A 17 27.09 18.77 11.28
N ALA A 18 26.16 18.86 12.22
CA ALA A 18 26.26 19.40 13.59
C ALA A 18 24.88 20.00 13.85
N ALA A 19 24.02 19.40 14.65
CA ALA A 19 24.28 18.76 15.93
C ALA A 19 23.10 17.79 16.20
N ILE A 20 23.18 16.73 17.00
CA ILE A 20 23.79 16.50 18.32
C ILE A 20 23.82 14.95 18.41
N VAL A 21 24.93 14.19 18.42
CA VAL A 21 26.11 14.18 19.32
C VAL A 21 25.64 14.13 20.77
N ILE A 22 25.41 12.95 21.36
CA ILE A 22 26.44 12.15 22.04
C ILE A 22 25.98 10.69 22.00
N VAL A 23 26.65 9.81 21.23
CA VAL A 23 26.81 8.41 21.65
C VAL A 23 28.10 7.85 21.06
N HIS A 24 29.26 8.46 21.30
CA HIS A 24 30.54 7.79 21.05
C HIS A 24 31.45 8.01 22.26
N ARG A 25 31.09 7.36 23.37
CA ARG A 25 31.96 6.86 24.46
C ARG A 25 31.06 6.35 25.58
N LEU A 26 30.55 5.14 25.37
CA LEU A 26 29.85 4.15 26.20
C LEU A 26 28.95 3.39 25.18
N GLY A 27 29.09 2.07 25.08
CA GLY A 27 28.73 1.29 23.88
C GLY A 27 27.26 1.31 23.42
N GLY A 28 27.07 1.69 22.14
CA GLY A 28 25.94 1.38 21.21
C GLY A 28 24.94 2.53 20.93
N PRO A 29 24.15 2.60 19.83
CA PRO A 29 24.30 2.12 18.42
C PRO A 29 23.93 3.21 17.35
N ALA A 30 24.57 3.20 16.16
CA ALA A 30 24.16 4.05 15.00
C ALA A 30 24.37 3.39 13.62
N THR A 31 24.92 2.17 13.59
CA THR A 31 25.27 1.44 12.36
C THR A 31 24.26 0.34 11.98
N ASP A 32 23.21 0.15 12.78
CA ASP A 32 22.30 -1.02 12.67
C ASP A 32 21.02 -0.79 11.85
N TRP A 33 20.64 0.46 11.58
CA TRP A 33 19.33 0.72 10.94
C TRP A 33 19.31 0.39 9.44
N LYS A 34 20.40 0.66 8.70
CA LYS A 34 20.53 0.30 7.27
C LYS A 34 20.71 -1.21 7.06
N LYS A 35 21.22 -1.90 8.07
CA LYS A 35 21.36 -3.37 8.07
C LYS A 35 20.02 -4.03 8.41
N TRP A 36 19.25 -3.47 9.34
CA TRP A 36 17.87 -3.86 9.62
C TRP A 36 16.94 -3.69 8.40
N VAL A 37 17.04 -2.59 7.63
CA VAL A 37 16.29 -2.41 6.36
C VAL A 37 16.69 -3.47 5.31
N ARG A 38 17.98 -3.83 5.21
CA ARG A 38 18.50 -4.88 4.30
C ARG A 38 18.15 -6.31 4.71
N THR A 39 17.85 -6.56 5.99
CA THR A 39 17.44 -7.89 6.51
C THR A 39 15.91 -8.09 6.47
N ASN A 40 15.12 -7.00 6.37
CA ASN A 40 13.65 -7.06 6.37
C ASN A 40 12.99 -6.64 5.03
N ASN A 41 13.78 -6.32 4.00
CA ASN A 41 13.37 -6.20 2.59
C ASN A 41 12.17 -5.26 2.25
N ILE A 42 12.08 -4.06 2.83
CA ILE A 42 10.98 -3.11 2.57
C ILE A 42 11.45 -1.84 1.85
N PRO A 43 10.94 -1.53 0.64
CA PRO A 43 10.96 -0.17 0.08
C PRO A 43 9.92 0.69 0.81
N LEU A 44 10.36 1.66 1.63
CA LEU A 44 9.45 2.66 2.21
C LEU A 44 9.13 3.72 1.15
N ILE A 45 7.98 3.57 0.49
CA ILE A 45 7.44 4.64 -0.35
C ILE A 45 6.86 5.72 0.57
N ALA A 46 7.23 6.97 0.34
CA ALA A 46 6.67 8.10 1.07
C ALA A 46 5.21 8.36 0.67
N THR A 47 4.45 8.99 1.55
CA THR A 47 3.10 9.47 1.21
C THR A 47 3.15 10.30 -0.07
N SER A 48 2.31 9.95 -1.04
CA SER A 48 2.25 10.64 -2.32
C SER A 48 1.53 11.97 -2.19
N ARG A 49 1.71 12.83 -3.20
CA ARG A 49 0.73 13.90 -3.46
C ARG A 49 -0.61 13.30 -3.88
N VAL A 50 -1.68 14.10 -3.78
CA VAL A 50 -2.96 13.74 -4.40
C VAL A 50 -2.82 13.88 -5.92
N VAL A 51 -3.27 12.87 -6.67
CA VAL A 51 -3.21 12.82 -8.13
C VAL A 51 -4.64 12.73 -8.67
N GLN A 52 -5.04 13.69 -9.50
CA GLN A 52 -6.38 13.73 -10.08
C GLN A 52 -6.44 12.85 -11.34
N ALA A 53 -7.43 11.98 -11.41
CA ALA A 53 -7.67 11.10 -12.54
C ALA A 53 -8.68 11.71 -13.54
N PRO A 54 -8.63 11.31 -14.83
CA PRO A 54 -9.55 11.79 -15.86
C PRO A 54 -11.02 11.41 -15.61
N ASN A 55 -11.29 10.33 -14.87
CA ASN A 55 -12.63 9.87 -14.51
C ASN A 55 -13.31 10.79 -13.46
N GLY A 56 -12.63 11.83 -13.01
CA GLY A 56 -13.16 12.75 -12.01
C GLY A 56 -12.81 12.37 -10.57
N HIS A 57 -12.18 11.22 -10.34
CA HIS A 57 -11.67 10.81 -9.04
C HIS A 57 -10.27 11.39 -8.80
N ALA A 58 -9.75 11.24 -7.59
CA ALA A 58 -8.36 11.53 -7.28
C ALA A 58 -7.85 10.55 -6.24
N TYR A 59 -6.56 10.23 -6.30
CA TYR A 59 -5.96 9.18 -5.48
C TYR A 59 -4.75 9.69 -4.73
N GLN A 60 -4.51 9.11 -3.56
CA GLN A 60 -3.35 9.40 -2.74
C GLN A 60 -2.91 8.16 -1.98
N TYR A 61 -1.66 7.76 -2.15
CA TYR A 61 -1.04 6.76 -1.29
C TYR A 61 -0.61 7.41 0.02
N ILE A 62 -0.99 6.81 1.15
CA ILE A 62 -0.55 7.22 2.49
C ILE A 62 0.38 6.15 3.05
N SER A 63 1.64 6.52 3.30
CA SER A 63 2.62 5.66 3.97
C SER A 63 2.24 5.52 5.45
N SER A 64 1.94 4.30 5.88
CA SER A 64 1.54 4.01 7.25
C SER A 64 1.84 2.55 7.58
N PRO A 65 3.11 2.24 7.91
CA PRO A 65 3.52 0.87 8.17
C PRO A 65 2.72 0.24 9.31
N ASN A 66 2.34 -1.03 9.16
CA ASN A 66 1.62 -1.81 10.17
C ASN A 66 0.25 -1.24 10.58
N ILE A 67 -0.38 -0.40 9.74
CA ILE A 67 -1.74 0.08 10.01
C ILE A 67 -2.76 -1.05 9.80
N ALA A 68 -3.68 -1.25 10.74
CA ALA A 68 -4.80 -2.16 10.58
C ALA A 68 -5.81 -1.62 9.54
N TRP A 69 -6.49 -2.51 8.81
CA TRP A 69 -7.42 -2.12 7.74
C TRP A 69 -8.55 -1.21 8.26
N ASP A 70 -9.18 -1.55 9.40
CA ASP A 70 -10.26 -0.73 9.95
C ASP A 70 -9.77 0.67 10.39
N ARG A 71 -8.51 0.77 10.84
CA ARG A 71 -7.87 2.06 11.15
C ARG A 71 -7.56 2.86 9.88
N ALA A 72 -7.08 2.20 8.83
CA ALA A 72 -6.85 2.80 7.53
C ALA A 72 -8.15 3.33 6.91
N ARG A 73 -9.25 2.55 6.99
CA ARG A 73 -10.59 2.97 6.58
C ARG A 73 -11.04 4.23 7.31
N ALA A 74 -10.92 4.23 8.64
CA ALA A 74 -11.30 5.38 9.45
C ALA A 74 -10.42 6.61 9.13
N ALA A 75 -9.12 6.41 8.89
CA ALA A 75 -8.17 7.47 8.56
C ALA A 75 -8.44 8.08 7.19
N ALA A 76 -8.62 7.25 6.16
CA ALA A 76 -9.04 7.70 4.82
C ALA A 76 -10.34 8.51 4.91
N GLY A 77 -11.31 8.02 5.70
CA GLY A 77 -12.57 8.69 5.98
C GLY A 77 -12.47 10.04 6.70
N ARG A 78 -11.30 10.46 7.20
CA ARG A 78 -11.08 11.78 7.81
C ARG A 78 -10.37 12.76 6.87
N LEU A 79 -9.86 12.27 5.74
CA LEU A 79 -9.21 13.10 4.75
C LEU A 79 -10.24 13.76 3.85
N SER A 80 -9.85 14.92 3.30
CA SER A 80 -10.66 15.63 2.33
C SER A 80 -9.77 16.30 1.31
N TRP A 81 -10.21 16.30 0.06
CA TRP A 81 -9.54 17.01 -1.01
C TRP A 81 -10.57 17.72 -1.88
N ARG A 82 -10.41 19.04 -2.07
CA ARG A 82 -11.34 19.89 -2.82
C ARG A 82 -12.81 19.70 -2.43
N GLY A 83 -13.08 19.64 -1.12
CA GLY A 83 -14.43 19.47 -0.57
C GLY A 83 -15.00 18.06 -0.65
N ARG A 84 -14.27 17.09 -1.23
CA ARG A 84 -14.67 15.68 -1.29
C ARG A 84 -14.03 14.89 -0.16
N ARG A 85 -14.82 14.06 0.51
CA ARG A 85 -14.35 13.19 1.59
C ARG A 85 -13.61 11.98 1.01
N GLY A 86 -12.50 11.59 1.64
CA GLY A 86 -11.74 10.42 1.24
C GLY A 86 -12.35 9.10 1.74
N TYR A 87 -11.96 8.00 1.11
CA TYR A 87 -12.22 6.63 1.55
C TYR A 87 -11.10 5.72 1.04
N LEU A 88 -11.01 4.48 1.56
CA LEU A 88 -10.07 3.52 0.97
C LEU A 88 -10.50 3.23 -0.46
N ALA A 89 -9.55 3.35 -1.38
CA ALA A 89 -9.82 3.29 -2.80
C ALA A 89 -10.46 1.97 -3.22
N THR A 90 -11.44 2.07 -4.09
CA THR A 90 -11.99 0.96 -4.86
C THR A 90 -11.36 0.98 -6.24
N ILE A 91 -11.29 -0.16 -6.92
CA ILE A 91 -10.76 -0.22 -8.29
C ILE A 91 -11.74 -1.03 -9.12
N GLY A 92 -12.52 -0.31 -9.93
CA GLY A 92 -13.66 -0.82 -10.69
C GLY A 92 -13.34 -1.19 -12.13
N ASP A 93 -12.24 -0.70 -12.69
CA ASP A 93 -11.82 -1.01 -14.06
C ASP A 93 -10.28 -1.01 -14.26
N GLU A 94 -9.86 -1.53 -15.41
CA GLU A 94 -8.44 -1.64 -15.80
C GLU A 94 -7.77 -0.28 -16.00
N LYS A 95 -8.50 0.73 -16.52
CA LYS A 95 -7.92 2.07 -16.76
C LYS A 95 -7.62 2.79 -15.45
N GLU A 96 -8.50 2.62 -14.47
CA GLU A 96 -8.30 3.11 -13.11
C GLU A 96 -7.10 2.41 -12.46
N PHE A 97 -7.02 1.09 -12.60
CA PHE A 97 -5.86 0.32 -12.11
C PHE A 97 -4.55 0.87 -12.70
N ASP A 98 -4.45 0.95 -14.02
CA ASP A 98 -3.26 1.43 -14.72
C ASP A 98 -2.91 2.87 -14.31
N PHE A 99 -3.92 3.75 -14.21
CA PHE A 99 -3.71 5.12 -13.76
C PHE A 99 -3.05 5.18 -12.38
N ILE A 100 -3.53 4.38 -11.42
CA ILE A 100 -2.98 4.32 -10.07
C ILE A 100 -1.52 3.87 -10.10
N ILE A 101 -1.21 2.80 -10.83
CA ILE A 101 0.16 2.28 -10.95
C ILE A 101 1.10 3.34 -11.55
N ASP A 102 0.68 3.97 -12.64
CA ASP A 102 1.51 4.88 -13.43
C ASP A 102 1.72 6.23 -12.73
N HIS A 103 0.68 6.77 -12.09
CA HIS A 103 0.67 8.17 -11.67
C HIS A 103 0.73 8.37 -10.15
N VAL A 104 0.19 7.42 -9.38
CA VAL A 104 0.24 7.48 -7.90
C VAL A 104 1.52 6.81 -7.41
N PHE A 105 1.79 5.60 -7.91
CA PHE A 105 2.94 4.81 -7.50
C PHE A 105 4.16 5.02 -8.40
N SER A 106 3.97 5.50 -9.64
CA SER A 106 5.05 5.70 -10.61
C SER A 106 5.95 4.46 -10.72
N HIS A 107 5.32 3.29 -10.80
CA HIS A 107 5.98 1.98 -10.84
C HIS A 107 6.93 1.69 -9.66
N SER A 108 6.82 2.46 -8.57
CA SER A 108 7.45 2.14 -7.29
C SER A 108 6.46 1.32 -6.48
N TYR A 109 6.84 0.08 -6.17
CA TYR A 109 5.95 -0.87 -5.53
C TYR A 109 6.25 -0.98 -4.03
N THR A 110 5.18 -0.95 -3.24
CA THR A 110 5.23 -1.28 -1.81
C THR A 110 5.20 -2.80 -1.64
N ASP A 111 5.21 -3.28 -0.40
CA ASP A 111 4.63 -4.59 -0.10
C ASP A 111 3.11 -4.41 0.03
N VAL A 112 2.48 -4.66 1.17
CA VAL A 112 1.00 -4.59 1.26
C VAL A 112 0.47 -3.15 1.36
N THR A 113 -0.40 -2.75 0.42
CA THR A 113 -1.18 -1.49 0.48
C THR A 113 -2.68 -1.79 0.60
N TRP A 114 -3.36 -1.22 1.59
CA TRP A 114 -4.81 -1.44 1.76
C TRP A 114 -5.66 -0.77 0.69
N LEU A 115 -6.68 -1.51 0.23
CA LEU A 115 -7.79 -1.05 -0.59
C LEU A 115 -9.12 -1.13 0.16
N GLY A 116 -10.19 -0.62 -0.43
CA GLY A 116 -11.55 -0.55 0.12
C GLY A 116 -12.31 -1.87 0.21
N GLY A 117 -11.69 -2.97 -0.24
CA GLY A 117 -12.34 -4.25 -0.40
C GLY A 117 -12.17 -5.15 0.82
N ARG A 118 -13.19 -5.96 1.11
CA ARG A 118 -13.13 -6.98 2.16
C ARG A 118 -14.11 -8.13 1.91
N GLN A 119 -13.87 -9.28 2.53
CA GLN A 119 -14.79 -10.41 2.53
C GLN A 119 -15.98 -10.12 3.46
N THR A 120 -17.20 -10.27 2.95
CA THR A 120 -18.46 -9.94 3.68
C THR A 120 -19.28 -11.18 4.05
N ALA A 121 -19.06 -12.27 3.32
CA ALA A 121 -19.50 -13.63 3.60
C ALA A 121 -18.45 -14.58 3.00
N PRO A 122 -18.38 -15.87 3.39
CA PRO A 122 -17.43 -16.81 2.80
C PRO A 122 -17.47 -16.78 1.27
N GLY A 123 -16.32 -16.52 0.65
CA GLY A 123 -16.17 -16.38 -0.80
C GLY A 123 -16.81 -15.13 -1.42
N GLN A 124 -17.38 -14.20 -0.65
CA GLN A 124 -17.94 -12.95 -1.19
C GLN A 124 -17.05 -11.75 -0.88
N TRP A 125 -16.34 -11.30 -1.90
CA TRP A 125 -15.42 -10.17 -1.81
C TRP A 125 -16.07 -8.92 -2.39
N ARG A 126 -16.21 -7.90 -1.54
CA ARG A 126 -16.95 -6.68 -1.86
C ARG A 126 -16.13 -5.43 -1.65
N TRP A 127 -16.35 -4.43 -2.50
CA TRP A 127 -15.98 -3.05 -2.24
C TRP A 127 -16.95 -2.48 -1.19
N VAL A 128 -16.45 -2.14 0.00
CA VAL A 128 -17.29 -1.75 1.17
C VAL A 128 -17.06 -0.31 1.64
N THR A 129 -16.33 0.46 0.85
CA THR A 129 -16.03 1.88 1.06
C THR A 129 -16.52 2.69 -0.14
N GLY A 130 -16.51 4.01 -0.01
CA GLY A 130 -16.92 4.88 -1.12
C GLY A 130 -18.40 4.72 -1.51
N PRO A 131 -18.75 5.18 -2.73
CA PRO A 131 -20.04 4.93 -3.36
C PRO A 131 -20.40 3.45 -3.46
N GLU A 132 -19.44 2.59 -3.79
CA GLU A 132 -19.59 1.13 -3.95
C GLU A 132 -20.08 0.49 -2.66
N GLY A 133 -19.60 0.97 -1.51
CA GLY A 133 -20.03 0.50 -0.19
C GLY A 133 -21.52 0.70 0.10
N LYS A 134 -22.22 1.57 -0.65
CA LYS A 134 -23.66 1.82 -0.50
C LYS A 134 -24.52 0.84 -1.31
N ALA A 135 -23.92 0.09 -2.25
CA ALA A 135 -24.63 -0.88 -3.06
C ALA A 135 -25.22 -2.04 -2.22
N ASP A 136 -26.18 -2.75 -2.80
CA ASP A 136 -26.86 -3.91 -2.19
C ASP A 136 -27.41 -3.64 -0.78
N GLY A 137 -27.96 -2.44 -0.57
CA GLY A 137 -28.49 -2.02 0.73
C GLY A 137 -27.39 -1.78 1.78
N GLY A 138 -26.21 -1.31 1.36
CA GLY A 138 -25.07 -1.04 2.24
C GLY A 138 -24.16 -2.25 2.49
N LYS A 139 -24.37 -3.36 1.78
CA LYS A 139 -23.46 -4.52 1.83
C LYS A 139 -22.19 -4.30 1.02
N GLY A 140 -22.21 -3.36 0.08
CA GLY A 140 -21.13 -3.08 -0.85
C GLY A 140 -21.26 -3.83 -2.17
N THR A 141 -20.53 -3.39 -3.18
CA THR A 141 -20.52 -3.98 -4.52
C THR A 141 -19.75 -5.31 -4.52
N LEU A 142 -20.39 -6.41 -4.93
CA LEU A 142 -19.71 -7.69 -5.17
C LEU A 142 -18.85 -7.59 -6.43
N PHE A 143 -17.54 -7.80 -6.29
CA PHE A 143 -16.62 -7.80 -7.43
C PHE A 143 -15.96 -9.17 -7.68
N TRP A 144 -15.95 -10.06 -6.68
CA TRP A 144 -15.41 -11.42 -6.82
C TRP A 144 -16.18 -12.44 -5.97
N GLN A 145 -16.44 -13.59 -6.58
CA GLN A 145 -17.18 -14.72 -6.01
C GLN A 145 -16.30 -15.98 -5.99
N GLY A 146 -16.08 -16.53 -4.80
CA GLY A 146 -15.20 -17.66 -4.53
C GLY A 146 -13.85 -17.22 -3.96
N ASP A 147 -12.94 -18.19 -3.87
CA ASP A 147 -11.58 -18.02 -3.38
C ASP A 147 -10.61 -18.37 -4.53
N GLU A 148 -9.79 -19.42 -4.38
CA GLU A 148 -8.79 -19.83 -5.37
C GLU A 148 -9.37 -20.15 -6.76
N GLN A 149 -10.52 -20.84 -6.82
CA GLN A 149 -11.24 -21.11 -8.08
C GLN A 149 -12.43 -20.15 -8.28
N GLY A 150 -12.33 -18.93 -7.73
CA GLY A 150 -13.35 -17.92 -7.87
C GLY A 150 -13.40 -17.29 -9.27
N HIS A 151 -14.33 -16.37 -9.44
CA HIS A 151 -14.48 -15.58 -10.66
C HIS A 151 -14.95 -14.16 -10.34
N ALA A 152 -14.64 -13.23 -11.24
CA ALA A 152 -15.15 -11.87 -11.13
C ALA A 152 -16.67 -11.88 -11.27
N ALA A 153 -17.35 -11.06 -10.46
CA ALA A 153 -18.78 -10.83 -10.65
C ALA A 153 -19.00 -10.20 -12.04
N SER A 154 -20.14 -10.50 -12.68
CA SER A 154 -20.39 -10.07 -14.06
C SER A 154 -20.25 -8.55 -14.21
N GLY A 155 -19.37 -8.12 -15.12
CA GLY A 155 -19.10 -6.70 -15.39
C GLY A 155 -18.17 -6.00 -14.40
N HIS A 156 -17.59 -6.73 -13.44
CA HIS A 156 -16.65 -6.17 -12.47
C HIS A 156 -15.20 -6.55 -12.77
N PHE A 157 -14.30 -5.60 -12.53
CA PHE A 157 -12.86 -5.81 -12.62
C PHE A 157 -12.32 -6.48 -11.36
N ALA A 158 -11.37 -7.41 -11.56
CA ALA A 158 -10.66 -8.07 -10.47
C ALA A 158 -9.30 -8.59 -10.96
N ASN A 159 -8.22 -7.87 -10.66
CA ASN A 159 -6.85 -8.27 -11.03
C ASN A 159 -6.16 -9.01 -9.88
N TRP A 160 -6.70 -10.17 -9.47
CA TRP A 160 -6.13 -10.97 -8.38
C TRP A 160 -4.83 -11.65 -8.79
N MET A 161 -3.88 -11.74 -7.85
CA MET A 161 -2.77 -12.67 -7.94
C MET A 161 -3.30 -14.11 -7.96
N GLU A 162 -2.67 -14.99 -8.74
CA GLU A 162 -3.02 -16.43 -8.74
C GLU A 162 -2.95 -17.03 -7.32
N SER A 163 -1.96 -16.60 -6.54
CA SER A 163 -1.75 -17.00 -5.16
C SER A 163 -2.48 -16.13 -4.12
N ALA A 164 -3.40 -15.24 -4.53
CA ALA A 164 -4.06 -14.30 -3.62
C ALA A 164 -4.78 -14.96 -2.43
N PHE A 165 -5.17 -16.23 -2.58
CA PHE A 165 -5.86 -17.04 -1.58
C PHE A 165 -4.99 -18.16 -1.00
N GLN A 166 -3.75 -18.29 -1.48
CA GLN A 166 -2.82 -19.36 -1.13
C GLN A 166 -1.69 -18.82 -0.23
N HIS A 167 -1.85 -19.00 1.07
CA HIS A 167 -0.89 -18.45 2.03
C HIS A 167 -0.17 -19.51 2.87
N GLY A 168 0.02 -20.72 2.32
CA GLY A 168 0.82 -21.78 2.95
C GLY A 168 0.36 -22.17 4.36
N GLY A 169 -0.96 -22.17 4.63
CA GLY A 169 -1.57 -22.58 5.90
C GLY A 169 -1.48 -21.57 7.06
N ARG A 170 -0.60 -20.55 6.96
CA ARG A 170 -0.53 -19.47 7.97
C ARG A 170 -1.71 -18.49 7.85
N TRP A 171 -2.31 -18.42 6.67
CA TRP A 171 -3.38 -17.47 6.35
C TRP A 171 -4.47 -18.14 5.51
N ASP A 172 -4.98 -19.27 6.01
CA ASP A 172 -6.17 -19.90 5.43
C ASP A 172 -7.25 -18.88 5.16
N ILE A 173 -8.07 -19.11 4.13
CA ILE A 173 -9.10 -18.18 3.71
C ILE A 173 -9.98 -17.67 4.86
N ALA A 174 -10.24 -18.52 5.86
CA ALA A 174 -11.02 -18.18 7.06
C ALA A 174 -10.36 -17.12 7.97
N LYS A 175 -9.09 -16.79 7.76
CA LYS A 175 -8.29 -15.86 8.58
C LYS A 175 -8.05 -14.52 7.88
N VAL A 176 -8.20 -14.45 6.56
CA VAL A 176 -8.05 -13.21 5.79
C VAL A 176 -9.38 -12.46 5.75
N CYS A 177 -9.32 -11.13 5.68
CA CYS A 177 -10.53 -10.31 5.61
C CYS A 177 -10.51 -9.33 4.45
N CYS A 178 -9.34 -8.91 4.00
CA CYS A 178 -9.19 -7.58 3.45
C CYS A 178 -8.35 -7.60 2.19
N VAL A 179 -8.74 -6.75 1.23
CA VAL A 179 -8.11 -6.64 -0.08
C VAL A 179 -6.91 -5.71 0.02
N SER A 180 -5.79 -6.13 -0.56
CA SER A 180 -4.59 -5.34 -0.70
C SER A 180 -4.15 -5.21 -2.16
N LEU A 181 -3.30 -4.23 -2.42
CA LEU A 181 -2.51 -4.03 -3.63
C LEU A 181 -1.02 -4.22 -3.29
N PHE A 182 -0.22 -4.64 -4.27
CA PHE A 182 1.25 -4.78 -4.18
C PHE A 182 1.81 -5.87 -3.25
N SER A 183 1.02 -6.91 -2.94
CA SER A 183 1.57 -8.05 -2.19
C SER A 183 2.79 -8.64 -2.91
N TYR A 184 3.91 -8.80 -2.20
CA TYR A 184 5.19 -9.24 -2.76
C TYR A 184 5.73 -8.33 -3.88
N GLY A 185 5.39 -7.04 -3.88
CA GLY A 185 5.85 -6.07 -4.87
C GLY A 185 5.18 -6.21 -6.24
N MET A 186 4.11 -6.99 -6.36
CA MET A 186 3.41 -7.25 -7.62
C MET A 186 2.14 -6.39 -7.72
N PRO A 187 1.96 -5.56 -8.78
CA PRO A 187 0.76 -4.75 -8.98
C PRO A 187 -0.45 -5.64 -9.30
N GLN A 188 -1.06 -6.23 -8.27
CA GLN A 188 -2.24 -7.08 -8.34
C GLN A 188 -2.95 -7.07 -6.98
N PHE A 189 -4.21 -7.52 -6.96
CA PHE A 189 -4.96 -7.70 -5.73
C PHE A 189 -4.50 -8.95 -5.00
N SER A 190 -4.43 -8.87 -3.68
CA SER A 190 -4.19 -10.00 -2.80
C SER A 190 -5.06 -9.90 -1.55
N THR A 191 -5.03 -10.92 -0.71
CA THR A 191 -5.75 -10.94 0.56
C THR A 191 -4.79 -10.87 1.75
N ALA A 192 -5.23 -10.26 2.84
CA ALA A 192 -4.50 -10.25 4.11
C ALA A 192 -5.45 -10.21 5.33
N ARG A 193 -4.90 -10.38 6.55
CA ARG A 193 -5.68 -10.45 7.81
C ARG A 193 -6.27 -9.12 8.22
N GLY A 194 -5.71 -8.00 7.74
CA GLY A 194 -6.19 -6.65 8.05
C GLY A 194 -5.85 -6.19 9.46
N ARG A 195 -4.94 -6.86 10.17
CA ARG A 195 -4.62 -6.56 11.58
C ARG A 195 -3.46 -5.58 11.73
N GLY A 196 -2.65 -5.41 10.68
CA GLY A 196 -1.46 -4.57 10.72
C GLY A 196 -0.35 -5.20 11.56
N GLU A 197 -0.30 -6.52 11.63
CA GLU A 197 0.81 -7.23 12.29
C GLU A 197 2.07 -7.15 11.40
N ALA A 198 3.25 -7.19 12.01
CA ALA A 198 4.51 -6.96 11.30
C ALA A 198 4.78 -7.97 10.16
N ASP A 199 4.27 -9.19 10.30
CA ASP A 199 4.34 -10.26 9.29
C ASP A 199 3.36 -10.07 8.11
N GLU A 200 2.44 -9.11 8.17
CA GLU A 200 1.58 -8.74 7.03
C GLU A 200 2.29 -7.82 6.03
N GLY A 201 3.45 -7.24 6.37
CA GLY A 201 4.18 -6.37 5.44
C GLY A 201 3.42 -5.11 5.04
N VAL A 202 2.44 -4.67 5.83
CA VAL A 202 1.63 -3.49 5.50
C VAL A 202 2.51 -2.25 5.43
N SER A 203 2.56 -1.65 4.25
CA SER A 203 3.30 -0.43 3.94
C SER A 203 2.42 0.82 4.09
N GLY A 204 1.13 0.72 3.80
CA GLY A 204 0.22 1.87 3.84
C GLY A 204 -1.18 1.58 3.27
N TYR A 205 -1.84 2.62 2.78
CA TYR A 205 -3.19 2.53 2.22
C TYR A 205 -3.41 3.53 1.08
N LEU A 206 -4.25 3.14 0.12
CA LEU A 206 -4.65 4.00 -0.99
C LEU A 206 -5.97 4.71 -0.65
N VAL A 207 -5.98 6.02 -0.78
CA VAL A 207 -7.15 6.87 -0.57
C VAL A 207 -7.67 7.32 -1.92
N GLU A 208 -8.99 7.29 -2.06
CA GLU A 208 -9.72 7.84 -3.21
C GLU A 208 -10.62 8.98 -2.76
N TYR A 209 -10.74 9.99 -3.63
CA TYR A 209 -11.58 11.17 -3.46
C TYR A 209 -12.46 11.36 -4.70
N GLY A 210 -13.76 11.07 -4.60
CA GLY A 210 -14.69 11.12 -5.73
C GLY A 210 -16.00 10.41 -5.39
N ASP A 211 -17.06 10.70 -6.14
CA ASP A 211 -18.33 9.97 -6.08
C ASP A 211 -18.62 9.38 -7.47
#